data_AF-A0A853GGS6-F1
#
_entry.id   AF-A0A853GGS6-F1
#
_cell.length_a   1.000
_cell.length_b   1.000
_cell.length_c   1.000
_cell.angle_alpha   90.00
_cell.angle_beta   90.00
_cell.angle_gamma   90.00
#
_symmetry.space_group_name_H-M   'P 1'
#
loop_
_entity.id
_entity.type
_entity.pdbx_description
1 polymer ?
#
loop_
_entity_poly.entity_id
_entity_poly.type
_entity_poly.pdbx_seq_one_letter_code
_entity_poly.pdbx_strand_id
1 'polypeptide(L)'
;MVNQTNILVTGASRGIGRSICQRLISDGYTVTGIARTRPADWPEAMPFYIVDLAEWLNANQRSRFLLTAPPLRLPGAEGSPVTPIATV
;
A
#
# COMPACT_ATOMS: atom_id res chain seq x y z
N MET A 1 14.86 -3.12 20.21
CA MET A 1 13.49 -2.97 19.67
C MET A 1 13.61 -3.14 18.16
N VAL A 2 13.00 -4.16 17.58
CA VAL A 2 13.01 -4.31 16.11
C VAL A 2 12.14 -3.19 15.56
N ASN A 3 12.71 -2.31 14.75
CA ASN A 3 12.00 -1.20 14.14
C ASN A 3 10.97 -1.79 13.16
N GLN A 4 9.72 -1.93 13.56
CA GLN A 4 8.65 -2.44 12.69
C GLN A 4 8.34 -1.35 11.66
N THR A 5 8.82 -1.53 10.43
CA THR A 5 8.49 -0.63 9.32
C THR A 5 7.05 -0.87 8.90
N ASN A 6 6.20 0.13 9.08
CA ASN A 6 4.83 0.08 8.62
C ASN A 6 4.80 0.49 7.14
N ILE A 7 3.90 -0.07 6.34
CA ILE A 7 3.81 0.24 4.91
C ILE A 7 2.39 0.62 4.56
N LEU A 8 2.23 1.74 3.89
CA LEU A 8 0.95 2.18 3.34
C LEU A 8 0.90 1.89 1.85
N VAL A 9 -0.13 1.16 1.41
CA VAL A 9 -0.37 0.88 -0.01
C VAL A 9 -1.74 1.39 -0.42
N THR A 10 -1.77 2.32 -1.38
CA THR A 10 -3.00 2.74 -2.06
C THR A 10 -3.25 1.85 -3.28
N GLY A 11 -4.51 1.53 -3.56
CA GLY A 11 -4.85 0.55 -4.61
C GLY A 11 -4.57 -0.90 -4.21
N ALA A 12 -4.63 -1.22 -2.91
CA ALA A 12 -4.26 -2.53 -2.34
C ALA A 12 -5.19 -3.71 -2.72
N SER A 13 -6.31 -3.46 -3.42
CA SER A 13 -7.33 -4.49 -3.65
C SER A 13 -6.97 -5.55 -4.69
N ARG A 14 -6.30 -5.16 -5.78
CA ARG A 14 -6.12 -6.02 -6.96
C ARG A 14 -4.91 -5.62 -7.78
N GLY A 15 -4.59 -6.44 -8.79
CA GLY A 15 -3.47 -6.19 -9.69
C GLY A 15 -2.18 -6.03 -8.91
N ILE A 16 -1.35 -5.08 -9.31
CA ILE A 16 0.02 -5.05 -8.78
C ILE A 16 0.08 -4.56 -7.34
N GLY A 17 -0.79 -3.63 -6.94
CA GLY A 17 -0.90 -3.19 -5.54
C GLY A 17 -1.19 -4.37 -4.59
N ARG A 18 -2.03 -5.34 -5.01
CA ARG A 18 -2.30 -6.55 -4.24
C ARG A 18 -1.09 -7.47 -4.16
N SER A 19 -0.42 -7.71 -5.29
CA SER A 19 0.80 -8.56 -5.32
C SER A 19 1.92 -7.98 -4.47
N ILE A 20 2.10 -6.66 -4.48
CA ILE A 20 3.01 -5.96 -3.57
C ILE A 20 2.63 -6.21 -2.11
N CYS A 21 1.35 -6.01 -1.74
CA CYS A 21 0.91 -6.25 -0.36
C CYS A 21 1.18 -7.68 0.09
N GLN A 22 0.85 -8.67 -0.75
CA GLN A 22 1.10 -10.08 -0.45
C GLN A 22 2.58 -10.37 -0.20
N ARG A 23 3.46 -9.81 -1.03
CA ARG A 23 4.90 -9.94 -0.85
C ARG A 23 5.39 -9.30 0.44
N LEU A 24 5.01 -8.05 0.69
CA LEU A 24 5.41 -7.32 1.88
C LEU A 24 4.96 -8.01 3.17
N ILE A 25 3.73 -8.52 3.19
CA ILE A 25 3.21 -9.31 4.32
C ILE A 25 4.03 -10.60 4.48
N SER A 26 4.36 -11.30 3.39
CA SER A 26 5.22 -12.49 3.42
C SER A 26 6.63 -12.20 3.91
N ASP A 27 7.16 -11.01 3.62
CA ASP A 27 8.47 -10.55 4.07
C ASP A 27 8.43 -10.02 5.53
N GLY A 28 7.27 -10.08 6.20
CA GLY A 28 7.10 -9.76 7.61
C GLY A 28 6.81 -8.28 7.91
N TYR A 29 6.52 -7.48 6.88
CA TYR A 29 6.12 -6.08 7.07
C TYR A 29 4.67 -5.95 7.54
N THR A 30 4.41 -4.94 8.35
CA THR A 30 3.04 -4.52 8.68
C THR A 30 2.50 -3.65 7.55
N VAL A 31 1.46 -4.13 6.86
CA VAL A 31 0.88 -3.42 5.71
C VAL A 31 -0.50 -2.88 6.04
N THR A 32 -0.66 -1.57 5.89
CA THR A 32 -1.95 -0.88 5.86
C THR A 32 -2.40 -0.74 4.41
N GLY A 33 -3.50 -1.40 4.05
CA GLY A 33 -4.10 -1.29 2.72
C GLY A 33 -5.16 -0.19 2.64
N ILE A 34 -5.19 0.57 1.54
CA ILE A 34 -6.27 1.51 1.21
C ILE A 34 -6.77 1.24 -0.21
N ALA A 35 -8.06 1.00 -0.37
CA ALA A 35 -8.73 0.98 -1.66
C ALA A 35 -10.26 0.89 -1.50
N ARG A 36 -11.00 0.88 -2.62
CA ARG A 36 -12.47 0.91 -2.62
C ARG A 36 -13.15 -0.41 -2.24
N THR A 37 -12.41 -1.52 -2.19
CA THR A 37 -12.96 -2.83 -1.87
C THR A 37 -11.93 -3.65 -1.11
N ARG A 38 -12.28 -4.18 0.05
CA ARG A 38 -11.40 -5.08 0.79
C ARG A 38 -11.29 -6.44 0.06
N PRO A 39 -10.09 -6.95 -0.24
CA PRO A 39 -9.93 -8.31 -0.75
C PRO A 39 -10.44 -9.34 0.26
N ALA A 40 -11.12 -10.38 -0.23
CA ALA A 40 -11.64 -11.45 0.62
C ALA A 40 -10.53 -12.19 1.38
N ASP A 41 -9.34 -12.28 0.78
CA ASP A 41 -8.14 -12.92 1.32
C ASP A 41 -7.21 -11.92 2.05
N TRP A 42 -7.73 -10.75 2.48
CA TRP A 42 -6.93 -9.81 3.26
C TRP A 42 -6.79 -10.29 4.72
N PRO A 43 -5.57 -10.44 5.27
CA PRO A 43 -5.37 -10.94 6.62
C PRO A 43 -6.11 -10.11 7.67
N GLU A 44 -6.79 -10.76 8.62
CA GLU A 44 -7.52 -10.06 9.69
C GLU A 44 -6.60 -9.22 10.58
N ALA A 45 -5.38 -9.69 10.80
CA ALA A 45 -4.36 -8.98 11.58
C ALA A 45 -3.78 -7.73 10.90
N MET A 46 -4.12 -7.47 9.62
CA MET A 46 -3.58 -6.35 8.85
C MET A 46 -4.63 -5.24 8.65
N PRO A 47 -4.30 -3.97 8.93
CA PRO A 47 -5.23 -2.86 8.71
C PRO A 47 -5.65 -2.72 7.25
N PHE A 48 -6.93 -2.39 7.03
CA PHE A 48 -7.44 -2.02 5.71
C PHE A 48 -8.52 -0.96 5.83
N TYR A 49 -8.41 0.11 5.04
CA TYR A 49 -9.40 1.18 4.97
C TYR A 49 -10.08 1.20 3.61
N ILE A 50 -11.41 1.21 3.64
CA ILE A 50 -12.22 1.38 2.44
C ILE A 50 -12.34 2.87 2.16
N VAL A 51 -11.64 3.36 1.14
CA VAL A 51 -11.61 4.77 0.76
C VAL A 51 -11.60 4.89 -0.75
N ASP A 52 -12.42 5.79 -1.30
CA ASP A 52 -12.26 6.28 -2.66
C ASP A 52 -11.29 7.47 -2.67
N LEU A 53 -10.01 7.16 -2.87
CA LEU A 53 -8.97 8.17 -2.94
C LEU A 53 -9.12 9.10 -4.15
N ALA A 54 -9.69 8.61 -5.26
CA ALA A 54 -9.89 9.43 -6.45
C ALA A 54 -10.98 10.47 -6.22
N GLU A 55 -12.08 10.07 -5.56
CA GLU A 55 -13.14 10.99 -5.14
C GLU A 55 -12.58 12.10 -4.24
N TRP A 56 -11.81 11.74 -3.20
CA TRP A 56 -11.23 12.72 -2.30
C TRP A 56 -10.27 13.69 -3.02
N LEU A 57 -9.39 13.16 -3.89
CA LEU A 57 -8.48 13.98 -4.66
C LEU A 57 -9.23 14.97 -5.57
N ASN A 58 -10.27 14.49 -6.28
CA ASN A 58 -11.10 15.31 -7.14
C ASN A 58 -11.82 16.43 -6.36
N ALA A 59 -12.42 16.10 -5.21
CA ALA A 59 -13.09 17.08 -4.34
C ALA A 59 -12.15 18.18 -3.86
N ASN A 60 -10.86 17.86 -3.72
CA ASN A 60 -9.81 18.80 -3.31
C ASN A 60 -9.03 19.43 -4.48
N GLN A 61 -9.49 19.26 -5.72
CA GLN A 61 -8.82 19.76 -6.93
C GLN A 61 -7.36 19.29 -7.03
N ARG A 62 -7.12 18.03 -6.66
CA ARG A 62 -5.81 17.37 -6.74
C ARG A 62 -5.88 16.19 -7.70
N SER A 63 -4.77 15.93 -8.38
CA SER A 63 -4.58 14.71 -9.19
C SER A 63 -3.54 13.76 -8.61
N ARG A 64 -2.81 14.22 -7.59
CA ARG A 64 -1.75 13.49 -6.87
C ARG A 64 -1.54 14.12 -5.50
N PHE A 65 -0.89 13.39 -4.61
CA PHE A 65 -0.38 13.90 -3.34
C PHE A 65 1.06 13.44 -3.18
N LEU A 66 1.85 14.19 -2.42
CA LEU A 66 3.20 13.79 -2.06
C LEU A 66 3.11 12.86 -0.87
N LEU A 67 3.68 11.67 -1.01
CA LEU A 67 3.84 10.72 0.08
C LEU A 67 5.33 10.62 0.36
N THR A 68 5.75 11.08 1.54
CA THR A 68 7.15 11.07 1.97
C THR A 68 7.40 9.83 2.80
N ALA A 69 8.41 9.06 2.44
CA ALA A 69 8.80 7.82 3.11
C ALA A 69 10.27 7.51 2.82
N PRO A 70 11.02 6.89 3.76
CA PRO A 70 12.28 6.26 3.44
C PRO A 70 12.13 5.22 2.30
N PRO A 71 13.15 5.03 1.45
CA PRO A 71 13.10 3.98 0.44
C PRO A 71 12.99 2.59 1.08
N LEU A 72 12.08 1.77 0.55
CA LEU A 72 11.98 0.38 0.94
C LEU A 72 12.97 -0.48 0.17
N ARG A 73 13.82 -1.25 0.88
CA ARG A 73 14.72 -2.21 0.23
C ARG A 73 13.94 -3.47 -0.13
N LEU A 74 13.62 -3.67 -1.41
CA LEU A 74 12.90 -4.83 -1.93
C LEU A 74 13.77 -5.63 -2.93
N PRO A 75 14.67 -6.52 -2.46
CA PRO A 75 15.49 -7.34 -3.34
C PRO A 75 14.61 -8.26 -4.21
N GLY A 76 14.89 -8.30 -5.52
CA GLY A 76 14.14 -9.14 -6.47
C GLY A 76 12.77 -8.59 -6.88
N ALA A 77 12.43 -7.35 -6.51
CA ALA A 77 11.27 -6.67 -7.06
C ALA A 77 11.53 -6.20 -8.49
N GLU A 78 11.15 -7.02 -9.47
CA GLU A 78 11.19 -6.69 -10.90
C GLU A 78 9.76 -6.42 -11.42
N GLY A 79 9.58 -5.36 -12.21
CA GLY A 79 8.28 -5.07 -12.84
C GLY A 79 7.17 -4.53 -11.92
N SER A 80 7.48 -4.19 -10.66
CA SER A 80 6.55 -3.44 -9.80
C SER A 80 6.22 -2.10 -10.49
N PRO A 81 4.95 -1.66 -10.53
CA PRO A 81 4.57 -0.44 -11.21
C PRO A 81 5.35 0.72 -10.60
N VAL A 82 5.60 1.72 -11.43
CA VAL A 82 6.19 3.01 -11.07
C VAL A 82 5.40 3.81 -10.01
N THR A 83 4.41 3.19 -9.34
CA THR A 83 3.66 3.80 -8.24
C THR A 83 4.45 3.65 -6.93
N PRO A 84 4.67 4.73 -6.18
CA PRO A 84 5.48 4.68 -4.97
C PRO A 84 4.84 3.76 -3.91
N ILE A 85 5.62 2.81 -3.40
CA ILE A 85 5.35 2.13 -2.13
C ILE A 85 5.89 3.06 -1.06
N ALA A 86 5.04 3.50 -0.14
CA ALA A 86 5.46 4.34 0.95
C ALA A 86 5.53 3.54 2.25
N THR A 87 6.68 3.58 2.89
CA THR A 87 6.86 3.13 4.26
C THR A 87 6.49 4.26 5.21
N VAL A 88 5.60 4.01 6.16
CA VAL A 88 5.29 4.91 7.27
C VAL A 88 6.10 4.54 8.52
#